data_AF-A0A0G1Y453-F1
#
_entry.id   AF-A0A0G1Y453-F1
#
_cell.length_a   1.000
_cell.length_b   1.000
_cell.length_c   1.000
_cell.angle_alpha   90.00
_cell.angle_beta   90.00
_cell.angle_gamma   90.00
#
_symmetry.space_group_name_H-M   'P 1'
#
loop_
_entity.id
_entity.type
_entity.pdbx_description
1 polymer ?
#
loop_
_entity_poly.entity_id
_entity_poly.type
_entity_poly.pdbx_seq_one_letter_code
_entity_poly.pdbx_strand_id
1 'polypeptide(L)'
;MIPMEQENISSYRKTIVVAAGITVILTIFVIVHYIRIAGRPGTILLPNGSTYLGPNAPRPEADQPLAETGTTNVFTAAADTPWHEVKGNIYPYVMSIPTTLTLVAPEGSNSYDIYAISWGGYDTNSTVLIGVDDLTNNPNTSKYINQPKSRYVNAWWRQFGGLTGVASINQFTNSKGLKGYKAKYVNASGQSPNMDIFFEVPNHPEYMIHLANGILDPAVFDKIVDSVNWGK
;
A
#
# COMPACT_ATOMS: atom_id res chain seq x y z
N MET A 1 44.84 -60.23 19.75
CA MET A 1 44.59 -58.86 20.23
C MET A 1 44.27 -57.97 19.03
N ILE A 2 43.05 -58.08 18.47
CA ILE A 2 42.51 -57.17 17.43
C ILE A 2 40.97 -57.09 17.57
N PRO A 3 40.40 -56.39 18.58
CA PRO A 3 38.98 -56.01 18.47
C PRO A 3 38.73 -54.50 18.65
N MET A 4 39.70 -53.73 19.13
CA MET A 4 39.47 -52.32 19.50
C MET A 4 39.39 -51.36 18.30
N GLU A 5 39.89 -51.75 17.13
CA GLU A 5 40.01 -50.82 15.99
C GLU A 5 38.75 -50.78 15.11
N GLN A 6 38.03 -51.90 14.95
CA GLN A 6 36.82 -51.95 14.12
C GLN A 6 35.58 -51.34 14.77
N GLU A 7 35.45 -51.41 16.09
CA GLU A 7 34.32 -50.82 16.82
C GLU A 7 34.33 -49.28 16.71
N ASN A 8 35.51 -48.68 16.76
CA ASN A 8 35.71 -47.24 16.58
C ASN A 8 35.30 -46.80 15.17
N ILE A 9 35.69 -47.52 14.11
CA ILE A 9 35.36 -47.15 12.72
C ILE A 9 33.84 -47.18 12.47
N SER A 10 33.11 -48.15 13.05
CA SER A 10 31.64 -48.24 12.95
C SER A 10 30.95 -47.07 13.67
N SER A 11 31.45 -46.72 14.86
CA SER A 11 30.97 -45.56 15.64
C SER A 11 31.21 -44.24 14.90
N TYR A 12 32.40 -44.07 14.31
CA TYR A 12 32.74 -42.89 13.51
C TYR A 12 31.84 -42.75 12.27
N ARG A 13 31.56 -43.84 11.54
CA ARG A 13 30.67 -43.80 10.37
C ARG A 13 29.24 -43.43 10.73
N LYS A 14 28.69 -43.97 11.82
CA LYS A 14 27.36 -43.58 12.32
C LYS A 14 27.31 -42.10 12.72
N THR A 15 28.37 -41.62 13.37
CA THR A 15 28.50 -40.21 13.77
C THR A 15 28.56 -39.28 12.55
N ILE A 16 29.32 -39.66 11.52
CA ILE A 16 29.42 -38.89 10.26
C ILE A 16 28.08 -38.86 9.53
N VAL A 17 27.35 -39.98 9.44
CA VAL A 17 26.04 -40.03 8.77
C VAL A 17 25.01 -39.18 9.50
N VAL A 18 24.98 -39.22 10.84
CA VAL A 18 24.08 -38.38 11.64
C VAL A 18 24.45 -36.90 11.49
N ALA A 19 25.74 -36.55 11.56
CA ALA A 19 26.21 -35.18 11.37
C ALA A 19 25.89 -34.64 9.97
N ALA A 20 26.07 -35.45 8.92
CA ALA A 20 25.70 -35.09 7.56
C ALA A 20 24.19 -34.88 7.42
N GLY A 21 23.36 -35.76 8.00
CA GLY A 21 21.90 -35.61 8.02
C GLY A 21 21.44 -34.32 8.69
N ILE A 22 22.00 -34.00 9.86
CA ILE A 22 21.69 -32.75 10.58
C ILE A 22 22.11 -31.53 9.75
N THR A 23 23.30 -31.58 9.13
CA THR A 23 23.81 -30.48 8.29
C THR A 23 22.89 -30.21 7.11
N VAL A 24 22.41 -31.25 6.43
CA VAL A 24 21.48 -31.12 5.31
C VAL A 24 20.16 -30.50 5.76
N ILE A 25 19.60 -30.96 6.89
CA ILE A 25 18.34 -30.43 7.42
C ILE A 25 18.47 -28.94 7.78
N LEU A 26 19.56 -28.57 8.47
CA LEU A 26 19.83 -27.17 8.82
C LEU A 26 20.03 -26.32 7.56
N THR A 27 20.73 -26.83 6.55
CA THR A 27 20.94 -26.13 5.27
C THR A 27 19.62 -25.88 4.56
N ILE A 28 18.73 -26.89 4.50
CA ILE A 28 17.39 -26.73 3.91
C ILE A 28 16.59 -25.67 4.68
N PHE A 29 16.63 -25.70 6.01
CA PHE A 29 15.95 -24.70 6.84
C PHE A 29 16.45 -23.28 6.56
N VAL A 30 17.78 -23.08 6.50
CA VAL A 30 18.39 -21.79 6.18
C VAL A 30 17.98 -21.32 4.78
N ILE A 31 18.00 -22.20 3.77
CA ILE A 31 17.60 -21.86 2.40
C ILE A 31 16.11 -21.50 2.33
N VAL A 32 15.23 -22.28 2.95
CA VAL A 32 13.78 -21.98 2.99
C VAL A 32 13.52 -20.66 3.70
N HIS A 33 14.24 -20.39 4.79
CA HIS A 33 14.14 -19.13 5.53
C HIS A 33 14.66 -17.96 4.69
N TYR A 34 15.80 -18.13 4.02
CA TYR A 34 16.39 -17.13 3.12
C TYR A 34 15.46 -16.80 1.96
N ILE A 35 14.88 -17.80 1.28
CA ILE A 35 13.93 -17.57 0.18
C ILE A 35 12.68 -16.82 0.67
N ARG A 36 12.19 -17.14 1.88
CA ARG A 36 11.07 -16.40 2.49
C ARG A 36 11.42 -14.95 2.84
N ILE A 37 12.66 -14.67 3.23
CA ILE A 37 13.12 -13.35 3.65
C ILE A 37 13.55 -12.49 2.44
N ALA A 38 14.22 -13.06 1.45
CA ALA A 38 14.71 -12.36 0.26
C ALA A 38 13.59 -11.74 -0.60
N GLY A 39 12.34 -12.20 -0.44
CA GLY A 39 11.16 -11.59 -1.05
C GLY A 39 10.56 -10.42 -0.25
N ARG A 40 11.13 -10.04 0.90
CA ARG A 40 10.69 -8.91 1.72
C ARG A 40 11.74 -7.80 1.66
N PRO A 41 11.39 -6.54 1.31
CA PRO A 41 12.30 -5.42 1.47
C PRO A 41 12.75 -5.35 2.94
N GLY A 42 14.07 -5.34 3.15
CA GLY A 42 14.69 -5.74 4.39
C GLY A 42 14.46 -4.79 5.56
N THR A 43 14.18 -5.36 6.73
CA THR A 43 14.65 -4.80 8.00
C THR A 43 14.92 -5.96 8.95
N ILE A 44 16.19 -6.33 9.11
CA ILE A 44 16.63 -7.22 10.18
C ILE A 44 16.64 -6.38 11.46
N LEU A 45 15.62 -6.54 12.29
CA LEU A 45 15.52 -5.91 13.61
C LEU A 45 16.32 -6.76 14.61
N LEU A 46 17.42 -6.21 15.11
CA LEU A 46 18.03 -6.72 16.35
C LEU A 46 17.16 -6.24 17.53
N PRO A 47 17.10 -6.96 18.66
CA PRO A 47 16.21 -6.67 19.81
C PRO A 47 16.36 -5.28 20.44
N ASN A 48 17.34 -4.50 19.99
CA ASN A 48 17.74 -3.18 20.45
C ASN A 48 17.71 -2.11 19.33
N GLY A 49 17.05 -2.38 18.20
CA GLY A 49 16.69 -1.35 17.22
C GLY A 49 17.80 -0.81 16.33
N SER A 50 19.05 -1.30 16.47
CA SER A 50 20.19 -0.85 15.66
C SER A 50 20.44 -1.78 14.47
N THR A 51 20.45 -1.25 13.24
CA THR A 51 20.93 -1.97 12.04
C THR A 51 22.43 -1.75 11.82
N TYR A 52 23.14 -2.77 11.34
CA TYR A 52 24.61 -2.80 11.16
C TYR A 52 25.18 -1.87 10.06
N LEU A 53 24.36 -1.01 9.44
CA LEU A 53 24.70 -0.24 8.23
C LEU A 53 25.05 1.24 8.50
N GLY A 54 25.40 1.62 9.72
CA GLY A 54 25.69 3.02 10.06
C GLY A 54 24.40 3.83 10.27
N PRO A 55 24.51 5.13 10.62
CA PRO A 55 23.38 5.94 11.04
C PRO A 55 22.48 6.22 9.82
N ASN A 56 21.51 5.35 9.62
CA ASN A 56 20.33 5.69 8.85
C ASN A 56 19.64 6.84 9.59
N ALA A 57 19.23 7.84 8.82
CA ALA A 57 18.39 8.95 9.24
C ALA A 57 17.30 8.47 10.22
N PRO A 58 16.92 9.30 11.21
CA PRO A 58 15.93 8.92 12.21
C PRO A 58 14.70 8.37 11.49
N ARG A 59 14.43 7.08 11.75
CA ARG A 59 13.17 6.43 11.43
C ARG A 59 12.07 7.30 12.05
N PRO A 60 11.06 7.76 11.30
CA PRO A 60 9.85 8.28 11.94
C PRO A 60 9.36 7.18 12.88
N GLU A 61 9.31 7.48 14.18
CA GLU A 61 8.77 6.59 15.18
C GLU A 61 7.39 6.13 14.71
N ALA A 62 7.26 4.83 14.45
CA ALA A 62 5.97 4.18 14.21
C ALA A 62 5.19 3.97 15.51
N ASP A 63 5.47 4.77 16.54
CA ASP A 63 4.82 4.80 17.84
C ASP A 63 4.48 6.25 18.21
N GLN A 64 3.79 6.95 17.30
CA GLN A 64 2.76 7.86 17.81
C GLN A 64 1.47 7.04 17.86
N PRO A 65 0.90 6.78 19.05
CA PRO A 65 -0.51 6.50 19.15
C PRO A 65 -1.20 7.61 18.36
N LEU A 66 -2.05 7.29 17.39
CA LEU A 66 -3.05 8.23 16.92
C LEU A 66 -3.80 8.66 18.18
N ALA A 67 -3.44 9.83 18.69
CA ALA A 67 -3.95 10.31 19.96
C ALA A 67 -5.47 10.42 19.82
N GLU A 68 -6.19 9.57 20.55
CA GLU A 68 -7.60 9.77 20.85
C GLU A 68 -7.72 10.97 21.79
N THR A 69 -7.54 12.18 21.28
CA THR A 69 -8.06 13.43 21.89
C THR A 69 -8.06 14.55 20.85
N GLY A 70 -9.26 14.98 20.44
CA GLY A 70 -9.52 16.30 19.85
C GLY A 70 -9.51 16.31 18.31
N THR A 71 -10.69 16.51 17.72
CA THR A 71 -10.92 16.95 16.32
C THR A 71 -9.75 16.72 15.37
N THR A 72 -9.74 15.58 14.65
CA THR A 72 -8.88 15.42 13.47
C THR A 72 -9.09 16.67 12.63
N ASN A 73 -8.06 17.49 12.47
CA ASN A 73 -8.16 18.69 11.64
C ASN A 73 -8.45 18.19 10.23
N VAL A 74 -9.70 18.35 9.81
CA VAL A 74 -10.15 18.04 8.47
C VAL A 74 -10.12 19.31 7.65
N PHE A 75 -9.68 19.19 6.40
CA PHE A 75 -9.81 20.27 5.45
C PHE A 75 -11.30 20.46 5.12
N THR A 76 -11.78 21.67 5.36
CA THR A 76 -13.12 22.13 4.97
C THR A 76 -12.99 23.27 3.98
N ALA A 77 -13.94 23.39 3.05
CA ALA A 77 -14.09 24.57 2.20
C ALA A 77 -15.36 25.34 2.61
N ALA A 78 -15.28 26.67 2.60
CA ALA A 78 -16.48 27.50 2.78
C ALA A 78 -17.47 27.27 1.62
N ALA A 79 -18.77 27.40 1.88
CA ALA A 79 -19.81 27.04 0.92
C ALA A 79 -19.73 27.82 -0.41
N ASP A 80 -19.20 29.04 -0.37
CA ASP A 80 -19.01 29.96 -1.49
C ASP A 80 -17.62 29.86 -2.14
N THR A 81 -16.75 28.97 -1.65
CA THR A 81 -15.41 28.78 -2.21
C THR A 81 -15.51 28.37 -3.67
N PRO A 82 -14.88 29.10 -4.61
CA PRO A 82 -14.83 28.71 -6.02
C PRO A 82 -14.17 27.34 -6.21
N TRP A 83 -14.62 26.60 -7.21
CA TRP A 83 -14.02 25.32 -7.61
C TRP A 83 -13.36 25.49 -8.98
N HIS A 84 -12.23 24.84 -9.18
CA HIS A 84 -11.52 24.84 -10.45
C HIS A 84 -11.18 23.43 -10.89
N GLU A 85 -10.99 23.26 -12.19
CA GLU A 85 -10.60 21.97 -12.77
C GLU A 85 -9.10 21.75 -12.64
N VAL A 86 -8.74 20.54 -12.22
CA VAL A 86 -7.40 19.98 -12.27
C VAL A 86 -7.42 18.81 -13.24
N LYS A 87 -6.42 18.77 -14.11
CA LYS A 87 -6.27 17.72 -15.12
C LYS A 87 -5.03 16.89 -14.80
N GLY A 88 -5.12 15.59 -15.05
CA GLY A 88 -3.95 14.73 -15.04
C GLY A 88 -2.94 15.16 -16.09
N ASN A 89 -1.66 14.92 -15.81
CA ASN A 89 -0.54 15.28 -16.66
C ASN A 89 -0.21 14.17 -17.68
N ILE A 90 -0.30 12.90 -17.28
CA ILE A 90 -0.08 11.73 -18.17
C ILE A 90 -1.42 11.17 -18.64
N TYR A 91 -2.35 10.98 -17.71
CA TYR A 91 -3.65 10.40 -17.93
C TYR A 91 -4.70 11.50 -18.07
N PRO A 92 -5.66 11.37 -19.01
CA PRO A 92 -6.61 12.43 -19.32
C PRO A 92 -7.74 12.56 -18.29
N TYR A 93 -7.55 12.20 -17.02
CA TYR A 93 -8.59 12.44 -16.02
C TYR A 93 -8.71 13.94 -15.71
N VAL A 94 -9.92 14.34 -15.34
CA VAL A 94 -10.23 15.69 -14.89
C VAL A 94 -11.02 15.58 -13.59
N MET A 95 -10.72 16.43 -12.62
CA MET A 95 -11.51 16.57 -11.40
C MET A 95 -11.62 18.04 -11.03
N SER A 96 -12.63 18.40 -10.24
CA SER A 96 -12.77 19.73 -9.67
C SER A 96 -12.37 19.71 -8.20
N ILE A 97 -11.60 20.69 -7.77
CA ILE A 97 -11.23 20.89 -6.37
C ILE A 97 -11.51 22.35 -5.93
N PRO A 98 -11.70 22.60 -4.62
CA PRO A 98 -11.78 23.97 -4.10
C PRO A 98 -10.51 24.74 -4.44
N THR A 99 -10.60 26.03 -4.78
CA THR A 99 -9.42 26.88 -5.05
C THR A 99 -8.52 27.07 -3.84
N THR A 100 -9.01 26.77 -2.64
CA THR A 100 -8.25 26.81 -1.38
C THR A 100 -7.55 25.49 -1.06
N LEU A 101 -7.82 24.41 -1.81
CA LEU A 101 -7.15 23.12 -1.65
C LEU A 101 -5.90 23.08 -2.54
N THR A 102 -4.73 22.96 -1.92
CA THR A 102 -3.46 22.85 -2.64
C THR A 102 -3.09 21.39 -2.84
N LEU A 103 -2.82 21.02 -4.10
CA LEU A 103 -2.29 19.70 -4.46
C LEU A 103 -0.83 19.79 -4.84
N VAL A 104 -0.05 18.80 -4.43
CA VAL A 104 1.37 18.67 -4.74
C VAL A 104 1.72 17.21 -5.08
N ALA A 105 2.75 17.00 -5.89
CA ALA A 105 3.30 15.66 -6.10
C ALA A 105 4.12 15.24 -4.86
N PRO A 106 3.90 14.05 -4.28
CA PRO A 106 4.72 13.56 -3.18
C PRO A 106 6.19 13.41 -3.58
N GLU A 107 7.09 13.61 -2.63
CA GLU A 107 8.52 13.45 -2.86
C GLU A 107 8.84 12.00 -3.26
N GLY A 108 9.63 11.82 -4.33
CA GLY A 108 9.97 10.48 -4.84
C GLY A 108 8.82 9.76 -5.57
N SER A 109 7.69 10.42 -5.83
CA SER A 109 6.68 9.86 -6.73
C SER A 109 7.21 9.86 -8.16
N ASN A 110 7.59 8.69 -8.67
CA ASN A 110 8.12 8.53 -10.03
C ASN A 110 7.04 8.67 -11.12
N SER A 111 5.77 8.82 -10.74
CA SER A 111 4.63 8.93 -11.65
C SER A 111 3.97 10.31 -11.53
N TYR A 112 3.92 11.04 -12.63
CA TYR A 112 3.43 12.43 -12.72
C TYR A 112 1.92 12.62 -12.45
N ASP A 113 1.19 11.60 -12.00
CA ASP A 113 -0.25 11.67 -11.74
C ASP A 113 -0.67 11.20 -10.35
N ILE A 114 0.28 11.21 -9.39
CA ILE A 114 -0.05 11.10 -7.98
C ILE A 114 -0.04 12.49 -7.37
N TYR A 115 -1.17 12.90 -6.81
CA TYR A 115 -1.30 14.18 -6.12
C TYR A 115 -1.75 13.98 -4.68
N ALA A 116 -1.06 14.65 -3.77
CA ALA A 116 -1.34 14.71 -2.35
C ALA A 116 -1.80 16.10 -1.91
N ILE A 117 -2.48 16.15 -0.77
CA ILE A 117 -2.99 17.38 -0.19
C ILE A 117 -1.89 18.05 0.64
N SER A 118 -1.51 19.26 0.25
CA SER A 118 -0.64 20.11 1.06
C SER A 118 -1.49 21.03 1.93
N TRP A 119 -1.77 20.59 3.15
CA TRP A 119 -2.54 21.36 4.14
C TRP A 119 -2.16 20.97 5.56
N GLY A 120 -2.33 21.88 6.52
CA GLY A 120 -2.20 21.58 7.95
C GLY A 120 -0.82 21.10 8.43
N GLY A 121 0.22 21.18 7.59
CA GLY A 121 1.55 20.67 7.91
C GLY A 121 1.69 19.15 7.86
N TYR A 122 0.69 18.43 7.32
CA TYR A 122 0.76 16.98 7.15
C TYR A 122 1.81 16.57 6.11
N ASP A 123 2.44 15.41 6.32
CA ASP A 123 3.33 14.80 5.31
C ASP A 123 2.51 14.44 4.06
N THR A 124 2.96 14.92 2.89
CA THR A 124 2.34 14.66 1.59
C THR A 124 2.28 13.17 1.24
N ASN A 125 3.19 12.34 1.76
CA ASN A 125 3.13 10.89 1.54
C ASN A 125 1.95 10.23 2.27
N SER A 126 1.43 10.88 3.32
CA SER A 126 0.29 10.38 4.11
C SER A 126 -1.06 10.96 3.69
N THR A 127 -1.07 11.89 2.74
CA THR A 127 -2.25 12.66 2.31
C THR A 127 -2.49 12.58 0.80
N VAL A 128 -2.04 11.48 0.18
CA VAL A 128 -2.32 11.19 -1.23
C VAL A 128 -3.83 11.22 -1.45
N LEU A 129 -4.27 12.12 -2.34
CA LEU A 129 -5.67 12.29 -2.70
C LEU A 129 -6.03 11.44 -3.90
N ILE A 130 -5.21 11.46 -4.94
CA ILE A 130 -5.51 10.82 -6.22
C ILE A 130 -4.25 10.20 -6.83
N GLY A 131 -4.45 9.07 -7.51
CA GLY A 131 -3.47 8.40 -8.36
C GLY A 131 -4.15 7.61 -9.46
N VAL A 132 -3.37 7.16 -10.44
CA VAL A 132 -3.80 6.15 -11.42
C VAL A 132 -2.98 4.89 -11.20
N ASP A 133 -3.65 3.81 -10.81
CA ASP A 133 -3.05 2.50 -10.67
C ASP A 133 -2.90 1.86 -12.05
N ASP A 134 -1.66 1.74 -12.53
CA ASP A 134 -1.31 0.94 -13.70
C ASP A 134 -1.11 -0.52 -13.31
N LEU A 135 -2.09 -1.34 -13.68
CA LEU A 135 -2.12 -2.75 -13.31
C LEU A 135 -1.09 -3.58 -14.10
N THR A 136 -0.49 -3.05 -15.17
CA THR A 136 0.48 -3.79 -16.00
C THR A 136 1.85 -3.90 -15.35
N ASN A 137 2.22 -2.94 -14.51
CA ASN A 137 3.58 -2.80 -13.97
C ASN A 137 3.91 -3.79 -12.84
N ASN A 138 2.92 -4.49 -12.30
CA ASN A 138 3.12 -5.42 -11.19
C ASN A 138 2.42 -6.77 -11.45
N PRO A 139 3.16 -7.90 -11.42
CA PRO A 139 2.56 -9.23 -11.56
C PRO A 139 1.45 -9.55 -10.56
N ASN A 140 1.47 -8.91 -9.38
CA ASN A 140 0.44 -9.09 -8.37
C ASN A 140 -0.89 -8.41 -8.75
N THR A 141 -0.85 -7.39 -9.61
CA THR A 141 -2.03 -6.62 -10.05
C THR A 141 -2.47 -6.98 -11.47
N SER A 142 -1.55 -7.38 -12.35
CA SER A 142 -1.82 -7.64 -13.77
C SER A 142 -2.87 -8.73 -14.01
N LYS A 143 -2.96 -9.72 -13.12
CA LYS A 143 -3.99 -10.75 -13.15
C LYS A 143 -5.43 -10.22 -13.06
N TYR A 144 -5.63 -8.99 -12.59
CA TYR A 144 -6.95 -8.36 -12.47
C TYR A 144 -7.35 -7.51 -13.69
N ILE A 145 -6.49 -7.38 -14.71
CA ILE A 145 -6.79 -6.59 -15.91
C ILE A 145 -8.06 -7.13 -16.59
N ASN A 146 -8.11 -8.44 -16.82
CA ASN A 146 -9.22 -9.13 -17.50
C ASN A 146 -10.28 -9.71 -16.54
N GLN A 147 -10.31 -9.24 -15.28
CA GLN A 147 -11.30 -9.66 -14.28
C GLN A 147 -12.25 -8.50 -13.95
N PRO A 148 -13.43 -8.78 -13.36
CA PRO A 148 -14.26 -7.72 -12.78
C PRO A 148 -13.43 -6.87 -11.79
N LYS A 149 -13.49 -5.54 -11.91
CA LYS A 149 -12.64 -4.64 -11.12
C LYS A 149 -12.89 -4.71 -9.63
N SER A 150 -14.08 -5.15 -9.21
CA SER A 150 -14.35 -5.53 -7.82
C SER A 150 -13.33 -6.52 -7.22
N ARG A 151 -12.75 -7.42 -8.04
CA ARG A 151 -11.69 -8.36 -7.59
C ARG A 151 -10.39 -7.64 -7.26
N TYR A 152 -10.02 -6.64 -8.08
CA TYR A 152 -8.86 -5.79 -7.81
C TYR A 152 -9.07 -5.00 -6.52
N VAL A 153 -10.19 -4.29 -6.41
CA VAL A 153 -10.54 -3.49 -5.22
C VAL A 153 -10.53 -4.37 -3.96
N ASN A 154 -11.12 -5.57 -4.01
CA ASN A 154 -11.11 -6.49 -2.87
C ASN A 154 -9.70 -6.99 -2.46
N ALA A 155 -8.75 -6.98 -3.38
CA ALA A 155 -7.39 -7.44 -3.14
C ALA A 155 -6.37 -6.31 -2.94
N TRP A 156 -6.76 -5.05 -3.16
CA TRP A 156 -5.87 -3.89 -3.19
C TRP A 156 -5.05 -3.75 -1.90
N TRP A 157 -5.70 -3.95 -0.75
CA TRP A 157 -5.07 -3.86 0.58
C TRP A 157 -3.85 -4.76 0.77
N ARG A 158 -3.76 -5.87 0.02
CA ARG A 158 -2.66 -6.85 0.16
C ARG A 158 -1.30 -6.29 -0.24
N GLN A 159 -1.29 -5.15 -0.93
CA GLN A 159 -0.08 -4.46 -1.32
C GLN A 159 0.53 -3.66 -0.16
N PHE A 160 -0.22 -3.44 0.92
CA PHE A 160 0.16 -2.60 2.05
C PHE A 160 0.24 -3.42 3.33
N GLY A 161 1.39 -3.37 4.01
CA GLY A 161 1.60 -4.09 5.26
C GLY A 161 0.74 -3.59 6.44
N GLY A 162 0.19 -2.38 6.35
CA GLY A 162 -0.64 -1.78 7.41
C GLY A 162 -2.13 -2.15 7.36
N LEU A 163 -2.55 -2.87 6.32
CA LEU A 163 -3.95 -3.28 6.11
C LEU A 163 -4.11 -4.79 6.28
N THR A 164 -5.25 -5.20 6.85
CA THR A 164 -5.54 -6.59 7.19
C THR A 164 -6.72 -7.16 6.41
N GLY A 165 -7.52 -6.32 5.75
CA GLY A 165 -8.68 -6.77 5.01
C GLY A 165 -9.56 -5.66 4.44
N VAL A 166 -10.78 -6.05 4.07
CA VAL A 166 -11.82 -5.19 3.49
C VAL A 166 -13.04 -5.25 4.41
N ALA A 167 -13.54 -4.08 4.83
CA ALA A 167 -14.78 -3.97 5.59
C ALA A 167 -16.01 -3.90 4.67
N SER A 168 -15.94 -3.13 3.58
CA SER A 168 -17.05 -3.00 2.63
C SER A 168 -16.57 -2.57 1.25
N ILE A 169 -17.27 -3.01 0.21
CA ILE A 169 -17.12 -2.52 -1.17
C ILE A 169 -18.51 -2.29 -1.75
N ASN A 170 -18.79 -1.05 -2.17
CA ASN A 170 -20.06 -0.68 -2.77
C ASN A 170 -19.83 -0.08 -4.16
N GLN A 171 -20.51 -0.62 -5.17
CA GLN A 171 -20.48 -0.04 -6.51
C GLN A 171 -21.29 1.25 -6.56
N PHE A 172 -20.82 2.21 -7.37
CA PHE A 172 -21.55 3.44 -7.64
C PHE A 172 -21.24 3.95 -9.05
N THR A 173 -21.96 4.97 -9.47
CA THR A 173 -21.69 5.75 -10.68
C THR A 173 -21.82 7.21 -10.32
N ASN A 174 -20.83 8.03 -10.69
CA ASN A 174 -20.87 9.46 -10.39
C ASN A 174 -21.73 10.22 -11.41
N SER A 175 -21.92 11.53 -11.19
CA SER A 175 -22.70 12.38 -12.12
C SER A 175 -22.10 12.50 -13.53
N LYS A 176 -20.83 12.13 -13.71
CA LYS A 176 -20.14 12.07 -15.02
C LYS A 176 -20.30 10.72 -15.73
N GLY A 177 -20.96 9.74 -15.11
CA GLY A 177 -21.18 8.43 -15.69
C GLY A 177 -20.00 7.45 -15.52
N LEU A 178 -18.96 7.82 -14.78
CA LEU A 178 -17.88 6.89 -14.43
C LEU A 178 -18.36 5.90 -13.39
N LYS A 179 -18.15 4.61 -13.68
CA LYS A 179 -18.42 3.52 -12.76
C LYS A 179 -17.26 3.36 -11.79
N GLY A 180 -17.58 3.10 -10.53
CA GLY A 180 -16.55 2.93 -9.52
C GLY A 180 -17.01 2.15 -8.29
N TYR A 181 -16.12 2.10 -7.30
CA TYR A 181 -16.26 1.38 -6.06
C TYR A 181 -15.88 2.27 -4.89
N LYS A 182 -16.75 2.36 -3.88
CA LYS A 182 -16.42 2.89 -2.56
C LYS A 182 -15.96 1.73 -1.68
N ALA A 183 -14.71 1.74 -1.24
CA ALA A 183 -14.11 0.68 -0.44
C ALA A 183 -13.66 1.21 0.92
N LYS A 184 -13.90 0.42 1.96
CA LYS A 184 -13.33 0.65 3.30
C LYS A 184 -12.42 -0.51 3.64
N TYR A 185 -11.16 -0.23 3.92
CA TYR A 185 -10.18 -1.24 4.32
C TYR A 185 -10.01 -1.29 5.83
N VAL A 186 -9.61 -2.45 6.35
CA VAL A 186 -9.36 -2.66 7.77
C VAL A 186 -7.87 -2.51 8.03
N ASN A 187 -7.48 -1.68 9.01
CA ASN A 187 -6.10 -1.51 9.43
C ASN A 187 -5.67 -2.61 10.43
N ALA A 188 -4.41 -2.60 10.85
CA ALA A 188 -3.88 -3.53 11.86
C ALA A 188 -4.60 -3.44 13.22
N SER A 189 -5.19 -2.29 13.55
CA SER A 189 -5.99 -2.06 14.77
C SER A 189 -7.46 -2.47 14.62
N GLY A 190 -7.86 -3.08 13.50
CA GLY A 190 -9.24 -3.50 13.26
C GLY A 190 -10.20 -2.37 12.91
N GLN A 191 -9.70 -1.16 12.66
CA GLN A 191 -10.49 0.02 12.31
C GLN A 191 -10.55 0.22 10.79
N SER A 192 -11.57 0.94 10.32
CA SER A 192 -11.70 1.34 8.91
C SER A 192 -11.88 2.86 8.79
N PRO A 193 -10.82 3.64 9.08
CA PRO A 193 -10.93 5.09 9.22
C PRO A 193 -11.18 5.80 7.89
N ASN A 194 -10.67 5.23 6.79
CA ASN A 194 -10.65 5.89 5.49
C ASN A 194 -11.65 5.27 4.51
N MET A 195 -12.13 6.11 3.61
CA MET A 195 -12.87 5.67 2.42
C MET A 195 -11.98 5.86 1.21
N ASP A 196 -11.78 4.77 0.48
CA ASP A 196 -11.09 4.74 -0.79
C ASP A 196 -12.11 4.64 -1.93
N ILE A 197 -11.84 5.33 -3.02
CA ILE A 197 -12.66 5.38 -4.20
C ILE A 197 -11.85 4.87 -5.38
N PHE A 198 -12.43 3.96 -6.14
CA PHE A 198 -11.80 3.41 -7.33
C PHE A 198 -12.72 3.60 -8.52
N PHE A 199 -12.28 4.31 -9.56
CA PHE A 199 -13.02 4.39 -10.82
C PHE A 199 -12.43 3.45 -11.86
N GLU A 200 -13.31 2.77 -12.58
CA GLU A 200 -12.95 2.04 -13.79
C GLU A 200 -12.70 3.04 -14.92
N VAL A 201 -11.64 2.80 -15.71
CA VAL A 201 -11.34 3.64 -16.87
C VAL A 201 -11.99 3.03 -18.13
N PRO A 202 -12.89 3.75 -18.83
CA PRO A 202 -13.52 3.24 -20.04
C PRO A 202 -12.50 2.87 -21.12
N ASN A 203 -12.63 1.67 -21.70
CA ASN A 203 -11.74 1.13 -22.73
C ASN A 203 -10.26 0.94 -22.33
N HIS A 204 -9.92 1.17 -21.05
CA HIS A 204 -8.57 0.98 -20.51
C HIS A 204 -8.62 0.09 -19.26
N PRO A 205 -8.88 -1.22 -19.41
CA PRO A 205 -8.92 -2.14 -18.29
C PRO A 205 -7.58 -2.25 -17.54
N GLU A 206 -6.49 -1.76 -18.10
CA GLU A 206 -5.19 -1.69 -17.44
C GLU A 206 -5.07 -0.61 -16.37
N TYR A 207 -5.98 0.37 -16.35
CA TYR A 207 -5.93 1.51 -15.43
C TYR A 207 -7.11 1.53 -14.46
N MET A 208 -6.87 2.06 -13.27
CA MET A 208 -7.88 2.42 -12.28
C MET A 208 -7.53 3.79 -11.70
N ILE A 209 -8.49 4.70 -11.61
CA ILE A 209 -8.26 5.95 -10.85
C ILE A 209 -8.56 5.64 -9.39
N HIS A 210 -7.61 5.92 -8.51
CA HIS A 210 -7.75 5.72 -7.07
C HIS A 210 -7.78 7.08 -6.37
N LEU A 211 -8.76 7.29 -5.48
CA LEU A 211 -8.79 8.42 -4.58
C LEU A 211 -8.93 7.95 -3.13
N ALA A 212 -8.32 8.69 -2.19
CA ALA A 212 -8.49 8.47 -0.76
C ALA A 212 -8.96 9.75 -0.08
N ASN A 213 -9.91 9.64 0.86
CA ASN A 213 -10.45 10.83 1.54
C ASN A 213 -9.40 11.52 2.41
N GLY A 214 -8.51 10.73 3.04
CA GLY A 214 -7.43 11.22 3.89
C GLY A 214 -7.92 12.21 4.94
N ILE A 215 -7.52 13.47 4.77
CA ILE A 215 -7.80 14.59 5.68
C ILE A 215 -8.98 15.47 5.23
N LEU A 216 -9.73 15.10 4.19
CA LEU A 216 -10.85 15.89 3.68
C LEU A 216 -12.11 15.67 4.50
N ASP A 217 -12.88 16.75 4.71
CA ASP A 217 -14.28 16.64 5.09
C ASP A 217 -15.05 15.77 4.08
N PRO A 218 -15.94 14.86 4.53
CA PRO A 218 -16.66 13.96 3.64
C PRO A 218 -17.44 14.65 2.52
N ALA A 219 -18.04 15.82 2.77
CA ALA A 219 -18.81 16.53 1.76
C ALA A 219 -17.91 17.16 0.68
N VAL A 220 -16.72 17.64 1.06
CA VAL A 220 -15.71 18.11 0.11
C VAL A 220 -15.22 16.94 -0.72
N PHE A 221 -14.89 15.81 -0.09
CA PHE A 221 -14.41 14.62 -0.79
C PHE A 221 -15.46 14.05 -1.76
N ASP A 222 -16.72 13.90 -1.34
CA ASP A 222 -17.79 13.40 -2.21
C ASP A 222 -18.01 14.32 -3.42
N LYS A 223 -17.87 15.65 -3.28
CA LYS A 223 -17.97 16.59 -4.40
C LYS A 223 -16.77 16.47 -5.36
N ILE A 224 -15.56 16.24 -4.85
CA ILE A 224 -14.39 15.93 -5.69
C ILE A 224 -14.66 14.64 -6.48
N VAL A 225 -15.06 13.56 -5.79
CA VAL A 225 -15.39 12.25 -6.38
C VAL A 225 -16.48 12.37 -7.46
N ASP A 226 -17.53 13.15 -7.21
CA ASP A 226 -18.61 13.34 -8.17
C ASP A 226 -18.16 14.10 -9.43
N SER A 227 -17.15 14.95 -9.31
CA SER A 227 -16.61 15.72 -10.43
C SER A 227 -15.63 14.94 -11.33
N VAL A 228 -15.10 13.81 -10.86
CA VAL A 228 -14.10 13.03 -11.60
C VAL A 228 -14.65 12.59 -12.95
N ASN A 229 -13.88 12.81 -14.01
CA ASN A 229 -14.20 12.38 -15.35
C ASN A 229 -12.95 11.85 -16.05
N TRP A 230 -13.14 10.95 -17.02
CA TRP A 230 -12.09 10.57 -17.95
C TRP A 230 -12.26 11.37 -19.23
N GLY A 231 -11.29 12.23 -19.52
CA GLY A 231 -11.22 12.98 -20.77
C GLY A 231 -11.22 12.02 -21.96
N LYS A 232 -11.99 12.36 -22.98
CA LYS A 232 -11.98 11.65 -24.26
C LYS A 232 -10.70 11.91 -25.03
#